data_AF-A0A5R2NBA5-F1
#
_entry.id   AF-A0A5R2NBA5-F1
#
_cell.length_a   1.000
_cell.length_b   1.000
_cell.length_c   1.000
_cell.angle_alpha   90.00
_cell.angle_beta   90.00
_cell.angle_gamma   90.00
#
_symmetry.space_group_name_H-M   'P 1'
#
loop_
_entity.id
_entity.type
_entity.pdbx_description
1 polymer ?
#
loop_
_entity_poly.entity_id
_entity_poly.type
_entity_poly.pdbx_seq_one_letter_code
_entity_poly.pdbx_strand_id
1 'polypeptide(L)' 'MNISKGPQAFPRSEYLRRLGSVKFEMGRCDIDALVVSDQHNITYLTGYTALSAYVPQAVVVSIREEEPTFILRRCDAP' A
#
# COMPACT_ATOMS: atom_id res chain seq x y z
N MET A 1 -3.06 10.91 9.16
CA MET A 1 -4.15 11.58 8.40
C MET A 1 -4.76 10.51 7.51
N ASN A 2 -6.08 10.32 7.55
CA ASN A 2 -6.73 9.34 6.67
C ASN A 2 -6.86 9.97 5.28
N ILE A 3 -6.30 9.30 4.28
CA ILE A 3 -6.39 9.71 2.88
C ILE A 3 -7.81 9.47 2.39
N SER A 4 -8.41 10.46 1.72
CA SER A 4 -9.76 10.31 1.16
C SER A 4 -9.77 9.26 0.05
N LYS A 5 -10.79 8.39 0.04
CA LYS A 5 -10.87 7.27 -0.91
C LYS A 5 -11.44 7.76 -2.24
N GLY A 6 -10.62 7.78 -3.29
CA GLY A 6 -11.08 7.94 -4.67
C GLY A 6 -11.76 6.67 -5.21
N PRO A 7 -12.34 6.73 -6.43
CA PRO A 7 -12.88 5.54 -7.11
C PRO A 7 -11.83 4.43 -7.21
N GLN A 8 -12.23 3.20 -6.89
CA GLN A 8 -11.34 2.04 -6.88
C GLN A 8 -11.70 1.07 -8.00
N ALA A 9 -10.68 0.52 -8.67
CA ALA A 9 -10.87 -0.48 -9.73
C ALA A 9 -11.41 -1.83 -9.18
N PHE A 10 -11.16 -2.12 -7.90
CA PHE A 10 -11.55 -3.35 -7.23
C PHE A 10 -12.27 -3.05 -5.90
N PRO A 11 -13.12 -3.96 -5.40
CA PRO A 11 -13.77 -3.79 -4.10
C PRO A 11 -12.75 -3.81 -2.94
N ARG A 12 -13.08 -3.18 -1.81
CA ARG A 12 -12.21 -3.14 -0.61
C ARG A 12 -11.75 -4.54 -0.17
N SER A 13 -12.64 -5.52 -0.23
CA SER A 13 -12.36 -6.92 0.15
C SER A 13 -11.21 -7.53 -0.66
N GLU A 14 -11.04 -7.13 -1.91
CA GLU A 14 -9.95 -7.60 -2.75
C GLU A 14 -8.59 -7.05 -2.28
N TYR A 15 -8.49 -5.75 -1.98
CA TYR A 15 -7.25 -5.17 -1.46
C TYR A 15 -6.87 -5.75 -0.09
N LEU A 16 -7.86 -5.98 0.79
CA LEU A 16 -7.62 -6.66 2.07
C LEU A 16 -7.10 -8.08 1.87
N ARG A 17 -7.64 -8.83 0.90
CA ARG A 17 -7.13 -10.17 0.55
C ARG A 17 -5.67 -10.11 0.09
N ARG A 18 -5.33 -9.16 -0.80
CA ARG A 18 -3.95 -8.95 -1.28
C ARG A 18 -2.99 -8.64 -0.13
N LEU A 19 -3.38 -7.73 0.77
CA LEU A 19 -2.61 -7.41 1.98
C LEU A 19 -2.46 -8.61 2.91
N GLY A 20 -3.51 -9.41 3.08
CA GLY A 20 -3.48 -10.64 3.87
C GLY A 20 -2.47 -11.66 3.33
N SER A 21 -2.43 -11.86 2.01
CA SER A 21 -1.44 -12.73 1.37
C SER A 21 -0.01 -12.22 1.57
N VAL A 22 0.23 -10.92 1.44
CA VAL A 22 1.56 -10.33 1.70
C VAL A 22 1.97 -10.52 3.16
N LYS A 23 1.08 -10.25 4.12
CA LYS A 23 1.38 -10.41 5.55
C LYS A 23 1.61 -11.87 5.94
N PHE A 24 0.92 -12.81 5.31
CA PHE A 24 1.16 -14.24 5.50
C PHE A 24 2.59 -14.62 5.11
N GLU A 25 3.06 -14.19 3.93
CA GLU A 25 4.44 -14.43 3.50
C GLU A 25 5.46 -13.67 4.35
N MET A 26 5.17 -12.43 4.75
CA MET A 26 6.00 -11.69 5.71
C MET A 26 6.20 -12.48 7.01
N GLY A 27 5.14 -13.10 7.55
CA GLY A 27 5.24 -13.95 8.74
C GLY A 27 6.08 -15.20 8.52
N ARG A 28 6.07 -15.79 7.32
CA ARG A 28 6.96 -16.92 6.97
C ARG A 28 8.42 -16.52 6.86
N CYS A 29 8.68 -15.27 6.48
CA CYS A 29 10.03 -14.72 6.30
C CYS A 29 10.57 -13.98 7.53
N ASP A 30 9.84 -13.95 8.65
CA ASP A 30 10.19 -13.20 9.87
C ASP A 30 10.37 -11.68 9.59
N ILE A 31 9.45 -11.11 8.81
CA ILE A 31 9.43 -9.69 8.44
C ILE A 31 8.31 -8.97 9.19
N ASP A 32 8.65 -8.11 10.14
CA ASP A 32 7.68 -7.31 10.90
C ASP A 32 7.06 -6.16 10.07
N ALA A 33 7.87 -5.56 9.19
CA ALA A 33 7.47 -4.44 8.35
C ALA A 33 8.13 -4.52 6.97
N LEU A 34 7.33 -4.29 5.92
CA LEU A 34 7.76 -4.28 4.52
C LEU A 34 7.59 -2.88 3.93
N VAL A 35 8.69 -2.32 3.40
CA VAL A 35 8.67 -1.06 2.64
C VAL A 35 8.58 -1.38 1.15
N VAL A 36 7.46 -1.01 0.53
CA VAL A 36 7.18 -1.24 -0.89
C VAL A 36 7.37 0.08 -1.64
N SER A 37 8.40 0.16 -2.47
CA SER A 37 8.73 1.36 -3.27
C SER A 37 8.47 1.21 -4.77
N ASP A 38 8.26 -0.01 -5.27
CA ASP A 38 7.90 -0.24 -6.66
C ASP A 38 6.47 0.24 -6.95
N GLN A 39 6.31 1.04 -8.01
CA GLN A 39 5.04 1.67 -8.36
C GLN A 39 3.92 0.66 -8.65
N HIS A 40 4.24 -0.47 -9.27
CA HIS A 40 3.27 -1.48 -9.64
C HIS A 40 2.77 -2.21 -8.39
N ASN A 41 3.66 -2.52 -7.46
CA ASN A 41 3.30 -3.10 -6.17
C ASN A 41 2.49 -2.13 -5.30
N ILE A 42 2.85 -0.84 -5.29
CA ILE A 42 2.05 0.21 -4.64
C ILE A 42 0.63 0.24 -5.22
N THR A 43 0.51 0.24 -6.55
CA THR A 43 -0.80 0.21 -7.25
C THR A 43 -1.58 -1.05 -6.88
N TYR A 44 -0.93 -2.21 -6.88
CA TYR A 44 -1.56 -3.49 -6.58
C TYR A 44 -2.13 -3.54 -5.15
N LEU A 45 -1.42 -3.00 -4.18
CA LEU A 45 -1.81 -3.05 -2.77
C LEU A 45 -2.80 -1.96 -2.36
N THR A 46 -2.80 -0.81 -3.05
CA THR A 46 -3.54 0.38 -2.60
C THR A 46 -4.52 0.96 -3.62
N GLY A 47 -4.41 0.58 -4.89
CA GLY A 47 -5.15 1.19 -6.00
C GLY A 47 -4.63 2.57 -6.41
N TYR A 48 -3.49 3.01 -5.89
CA TYR A 48 -2.88 4.30 -6.25
C TYR A 48 -2.32 4.29 -7.67
N THR A 49 -2.83 5.16 -8.54
CA THR A 49 -2.49 5.22 -9.97
C THR A 49 -1.89 6.55 -10.42
N ALA A 50 -1.58 7.46 -9.48
CA ALA A 50 -1.03 8.76 -9.85
C ALA A 50 0.37 8.62 -10.47
N LEU A 51 0.65 9.45 -11.48
CA LEU A 51 1.94 9.50 -12.18
C LEU A 51 2.98 10.30 -11.37
N SER A 52 3.32 9.80 -10.19
CA SER A 52 4.21 10.48 -9.23
C SER A 52 5.49 9.71 -8.92
N ALA A 53 5.74 8.57 -9.56
CA ALA A 53 6.90 7.71 -9.26
C ALA A 53 8.28 8.37 -9.54
N TYR A 54 8.31 9.59 -10.08
CA TYR A 54 9.52 10.39 -10.23
C TYR A 54 10.02 11.02 -8.93
N VAL A 55 9.23 10.97 -7.85
CA VAL A 55 9.67 11.30 -6.49
C VAL A 55 9.64 10.07 -5.59
N PRO A 56 10.46 10.02 -4.52
CA PRO A 56 10.38 8.92 -3.55
C PRO A 56 8.99 8.80 -2.93
N GLN A 57 8.45 7.59 -2.98
CA GLN A 57 7.18 7.23 -2.37
C GLN A 57 7.21 5.76 -1.97
N ALA A 58 6.43 5.41 -0.96
CA ALA A 58 6.40 4.04 -0.46
C ALA A 58 5.10 3.72 0.27
N VAL A 59 4.78 2.43 0.32
CA VAL A 59 3.76 1.86 1.21
C VAL A 59 4.48 1.02 2.26
N VAL A 60 4.19 1.26 3.54
CA VAL A 60 4.69 0.45 4.65
C VAL A 60 3.59 -0.50 5.07
N VAL A 61 3.81 -1.79 4.85
CA VAL A 61 2.94 -2.87 5.33
C VAL A 61 3.49 -3.36 6.66
N SER A 62 2.71 -3.24 7.73
CA SER A 62 3.03 -3.80 9.05
C SER A 62 2.21 -5.06 9.27
N ILE A 63 2.79 -6.08 9.91
CA ILE A 63 2.04 -7.28 10.32
C ILE A 63 0.97 -6.97 11.39
N ARG A 64 1.11 -5.84 12.10
CA ARG A 64 0.27 -5.46 13.25
C ARG A 64 -0.95 -4.61 12.87
N GLU A 65 -0.89 -3.90 11.74
CA GLU A 65 -1.93 -2.96 11.32
C GLU A 65 -2.81 -3.59 10.23
N GLU A 66 -4.12 -3.30 10.18
CA GLU A 66 -4.99 -3.80 9.10
C GLU A 66 -4.63 -3.18 7.74
N GLU A 67 -4.57 -1.84 7.70
CA GLU A 67 -4.29 -1.05 6.52
C GLU A 67 -2.82 -0.59 6.50
N PRO A 68 -2.21 -0.42 5.33
CA PRO A 68 -0.81 0.01 5.24
C PRO A 68 -0.67 1.53 5.39
N THR A 69 0.54 1.99 5.74
CA THR A 69 0.86 3.43 5.82
C THR A 69 1.42 3.91 4.50
N PHE A 70 0.89 5.02 3.97
CA PHE A 70 1.35 5.61 2.72
C PHE A 70 2.31 6.77 2.97
N ILE A 71 3.47 6.75 2.31
CA ILE A 71 4.44 7.83 2.28
C ILE A 71 4.40 8.43 0.88
N LEU A 72 3.88 9.66 0.79
CA LEU A 72 3.71 10.41 -0.45
C LEU A 72 4.22 11.84 -0.26
N ARG A 73 4.61 12.49 -1.35
CA ARG A 73 4.78 13.93 -1.36
C ARG A 73 3.42 14.59 -1.18
N ARG A 74 3.37 15.65 -0.38
CA ARG A 74 2.10 16.26 0.09
C ARG A 74 1.12 16.63 -1.03
N CYS A 75 1.58 17.07 -2.19
CA CYS A 75 0.71 17.43 -3.31
C CYS A 75 0.15 16.22 -4.09
N ASP A 76 0.67 15.02 -3.83
CA ASP A 76 0.21 13.78 -4.45
C ASP A 76 -0.77 13.01 -3.54
N ALA A 77 -0.99 13.50 -2.31
CA ALA A 77 -2.03 12.99 -1.42
C ALA A 77 -3.42 13.47 -1.91
N PRO A 78 -4.42 12.57 -2.01
CA PRO A 78 -5.82 12.90 -2.33
C PRO A 78 -6.48 13.91 -1.39
#